data_AF-A0A2X2V3F4-F1
#
_entry.id   AF-A0A2X2V3F4-F1
#
_cell.length_a   1.000
_cell.length_b   1.000
_cell.length_c   1.000
_cell.angle_alpha   90.00
_cell.angle_beta   90.00
_cell.angle_gamma   90.00
#
_symmetry.space_group_name_H-M   'P 1'
#
loop_
_entity.id
_entity.type
_entity.pdbx_description
1 polymer ?
#
loop_
_entity_poly.entity_id
_entity_poly.type
_entity_poly.pdbx_seq_one_letter_code
_entity_poly.pdbx_strand_id
1 'polypeptide(L)'
;MKIKGKFKKRYWLYALLVVIFFLWLWQFLRAPAPQYQTMIVRKASLQQSVLATGKLDAVRKVDVGAQVSGQLKTLSVSIGDKVKKDQLLGVIDPEQAENQVKEVEATLMELRAQRMQSEAESKLAAVTLSRQQALAKTQAVSRQDLDKAATDLAVKQAQTGTIDAQIKRNQASLSTAKTKS
;
A
#
# COMPACT_ATOMS: atom_id res chain seq x y z
N MET A 1 39.94 131.73 18.38
CA MET A 1 38.68 131.39 17.68
C MET A 1 38.37 129.90 17.85
N LYS A 2 37.15 129.57 18.31
CA LYS A 2 36.59 128.21 18.53
C LYS A 2 36.17 127.57 17.18
N ILE A 3 36.16 126.24 17.09
CA ILE A 3 34.97 125.37 16.82
C ILE A 3 35.37 123.86 16.85
N LYS A 4 34.57 123.07 17.58
CA LYS A 4 34.60 121.61 17.83
C LYS A 4 34.21 120.76 16.60
N GLY A 5 34.55 119.46 16.60
CA GLY A 5 33.74 118.47 15.84
C GLY A 5 34.27 117.04 15.73
N LYS A 6 33.82 116.14 16.62
CA LYS A 6 34.18 114.70 16.75
C LYS A 6 33.69 113.79 15.59
N PHE A 7 34.00 114.09 14.32
CA PHE A 7 33.39 113.37 13.17
C PHE A 7 34.28 112.35 12.43
N LYS A 8 35.62 112.35 12.54
CA LYS A 8 36.47 111.30 11.91
C LYS A 8 36.52 109.96 12.67
N LYS A 9 36.38 109.95 14.01
CA LYS A 9 36.38 108.71 14.83
C LYS A 9 35.09 107.88 14.69
N ARG A 10 33.96 108.52 14.35
CA ARG A 10 32.66 107.84 14.23
C ARG A 10 32.61 106.93 12.99
N TYR A 11 33.17 107.35 11.86
CA TYR A 11 33.26 106.51 10.65
C TYR A 11 34.17 105.29 10.83
N TRP A 12 35.25 105.41 11.59
CA TRP A 12 36.10 104.25 11.93
C TRP A 12 35.37 103.26 12.85
N LEU A 13 34.55 103.76 13.76
CA LEU A 13 33.64 102.96 14.59
C LEU A 13 32.56 102.25 13.75
N TYR A 14 31.96 102.92 12.76
CA TYR A 14 31.00 102.29 11.84
C TYR A 14 31.69 101.27 10.91
N ALA A 15 32.89 101.54 10.41
CA ALA A 15 33.65 100.58 9.62
C ALA A 15 34.03 99.33 10.44
N LEU A 16 34.44 99.51 11.70
CA LEU A 16 34.69 98.41 12.62
C LEU A 16 33.42 97.59 12.88
N LEU A 17 32.28 98.26 13.07
CA LEU A 17 30.97 97.61 13.25
C LEU A 17 30.55 96.82 12.02
N VAL A 18 30.76 97.36 10.81
CA VAL A 18 30.46 96.65 9.56
C VAL A 18 31.39 95.46 9.36
N VAL A 19 32.68 95.58 9.68
CA VAL A 19 33.63 94.45 9.61
C VAL A 19 33.28 93.37 10.63
N ILE A 20 32.92 93.74 11.86
CA ILE A 20 32.45 92.79 12.88
C ILE A 20 31.14 92.15 12.44
N PHE A 21 30.20 92.92 11.88
CA PHE A 21 28.95 92.40 11.35
C PHE A 21 29.19 91.43 10.18
N PHE A 22 30.12 91.73 9.28
CA PHE A 22 30.46 90.88 8.15
C PHE A 22 31.17 89.60 8.59
N LEU A 23 32.08 89.67 9.57
CA LEU A 23 32.73 88.50 10.16
C LEU A 23 31.75 87.62 10.94
N TRP A 24 30.82 88.25 11.67
CA TRP A 24 29.76 87.54 12.39
C TRP A 24 28.78 86.88 11.42
N LEU A 25 28.37 87.59 10.37
CA LEU A 25 27.53 87.06 9.29
C LEU A 25 28.24 85.91 8.56
N TRP A 26 29.56 85.99 8.34
CA TRP A 26 30.30 84.93 7.68
C TRP A 26 30.47 83.67 8.55
N GLN A 27 30.59 83.82 9.87
CA GLN A 27 30.54 82.70 10.82
C GLN A 27 29.12 82.10 10.93
N PHE A 28 28.08 82.95 10.92
CA PHE A 28 26.69 82.48 11.02
C PHE A 28 26.21 81.79 9.73
N LEU A 29 26.73 82.17 8.56
CA LEU A 29 26.44 81.51 7.27
C LEU A 29 27.30 80.26 7.03
N ARG A 30 28.29 79.95 7.88
CA ARG A 30 29.03 78.67 7.82
C ARG A 30 28.19 77.58 8.47
N ALA A 31 27.36 76.91 7.67
CA ALA A 31 26.61 75.75 8.11
C ALA A 31 27.58 74.67 8.65
N PRO A 32 27.32 74.09 9.84
CA PRO A 32 28.14 73.02 10.38
C PRO A 32 28.10 71.83 9.41
N ALA A 33 29.28 71.31 9.07
CA ALA A 33 29.39 70.20 8.14
C ALA A 33 28.58 68.99 8.66
N PRO A 34 27.78 68.34 7.81
CA PRO A 34 26.92 67.25 8.24
C PRO A 34 27.77 66.10 8.78
N GLN A 35 27.50 65.69 10.02
CA GLN A 35 28.15 64.54 10.64
C GLN A 35 27.44 63.27 10.20
N TYR A 36 28.17 62.38 9.51
CA TYR A 36 27.66 61.08 9.08
C TYR A 36 28.18 59.97 10.00
N GLN A 37 27.27 59.13 10.49
CA GLN A 37 27.66 57.89 11.12
C GLN A 37 28.04 56.89 10.03
N THR A 38 29.34 56.57 9.95
CA THR A 38 29.87 55.60 8.99
C THR A 38 30.43 54.38 9.71
N MET A 39 30.46 53.25 9.02
CA MET A 39 30.94 51.96 9.51
C MET A 39 31.84 51.32 8.45
N ILE A 40 32.94 50.70 8.88
CA ILE A 40 33.83 49.94 7.99
C ILE A 40 33.15 48.63 7.62
N VAL A 41 32.86 48.44 6.33
CA VAL A 41 32.31 47.17 5.81
C VAL A 41 33.40 46.11 5.69
N ARG A 42 33.08 44.87 6.09
CA ARG A 42 33.94 43.70 5.93
C ARG A 42 33.21 42.62 5.17
N LYS A 43 33.92 41.85 4.34
CA LYS A 43 33.36 40.65 3.72
C LYS A 43 33.14 39.62 4.82
N ALA A 44 31.88 39.26 5.03
CA ALA A 44 31.46 38.20 5.95
C ALA A 44 30.38 37.37 5.25
N SER A 45 30.25 36.10 5.63
CA SER A 45 29.16 35.25 5.16
C SER A 45 27.85 35.71 5.79
N LEU A 46 26.88 36.07 4.97
CA LEU A 46 25.51 36.35 5.40
C LEU A 46 24.69 35.06 5.25
N GLN A 47 24.22 34.49 6.36
CA GLN A 47 23.26 33.38 6.31
C GLN A 47 21.83 33.92 6.41
N GLN A 48 20.98 33.55 5.47
CA GLN A 48 19.54 33.82 5.51
C GLN A 48 18.82 32.50 5.82
N SER A 49 18.28 32.39 7.02
CA SER A 49 17.44 31.24 7.41
C SER A 49 15.98 31.56 7.13
N VAL A 50 15.27 30.60 6.54
CA VAL A 50 13.82 30.67 6.35
C VAL A 50 13.17 29.69 7.33
N LEU A 51 12.29 30.20 8.18
CA LEU A 51 11.51 29.36 9.09
C LEU A 51 10.38 28.71 8.30
N ALA A 52 10.35 27.38 8.27
CA ALA A 52 9.29 26.60 7.65
C ALA A 52 8.80 25.53 8.65
N THR A 53 7.49 25.37 8.74
CA THR A 53 6.87 24.29 9.52
C THR A 53 6.85 23.03 8.66
N GLY A 54 7.66 22.03 9.02
CA GLY A 54 7.64 20.71 8.41
C GLY A 54 6.83 19.72 9.26
N LYS A 55 6.05 18.85 8.60
CA LYS A 55 5.42 17.71 9.25
C LYS A 55 6.29 16.46 9.05
N LEU A 56 6.52 15.70 10.13
CA LEU A 56 7.19 14.41 10.08
C LEU A 56 6.14 13.30 10.04
N ASP A 57 6.30 12.35 9.11
CA ASP A 57 5.44 11.18 8.95
C ASP A 57 6.33 9.92 8.75
N ALA A 58 5.74 8.73 8.88
CA ALA A 58 6.47 7.47 8.73
C ALA A 58 6.97 7.26 7.30
N VAL A 59 8.19 6.70 7.14
CA VAL A 59 8.78 6.41 5.81
C VAL A 59 7.91 5.44 5.00
N ARG A 60 7.27 4.47 5.66
CA ARG A 60 6.28 3.57 5.07
C ARG A 60 5.12 3.39 6.04
N LYS A 61 3.90 3.59 5.56
CA LYS A 61 2.66 3.35 6.30
C LYS A 61 1.77 2.45 5.45
N VAL A 62 1.25 1.38 6.05
CA VAL A 62 0.33 0.45 5.41
C VAL A 62 -0.81 0.19 6.38
N ASP A 63 -2.04 0.32 5.89
CA ASP A 63 -3.23 -0.03 6.64
C ASP A 63 -3.55 -1.51 6.36
N VAL A 64 -3.49 -2.34 7.40
CA VAL A 64 -3.74 -3.79 7.31
C VAL A 64 -5.22 -4.04 7.61
N GLY A 65 -5.94 -4.62 6.66
CA GLY A 65 -7.34 -5.02 6.80
C GLY A 65 -7.55 -6.48 6.42
N ALA A 66 -8.77 -6.98 6.66
CA ALA A 66 -9.18 -8.32 6.27
C ALA A 66 -10.03 -8.30 5.00
N GLN A 67 -9.90 -9.33 4.16
CA GLN A 67 -10.72 -9.51 2.95
C GLN A 67 -12.07 -10.18 3.24
N VAL A 68 -12.19 -10.85 4.39
CA VAL A 68 -13.38 -11.61 4.79
C VAL A 68 -14.14 -10.87 5.90
N SER A 69 -15.46 -10.99 5.87
CA SER A 69 -16.34 -10.48 6.91
C SER A 69 -16.45 -11.49 8.06
N GLY A 70 -16.46 -11.01 9.30
CA GLY A 70 -16.65 -11.85 10.47
C GLY A 70 -16.32 -11.12 11.76
N GLN A 71 -16.63 -11.73 12.89
CA GLN A 71 -16.25 -11.20 14.21
C GLN A 71 -14.77 -11.45 14.45
N LEU A 72 -14.04 -10.42 14.92
CA LEU A 72 -12.66 -10.59 15.38
C LEU A 72 -12.67 -11.39 16.68
N LYS A 73 -12.13 -12.61 16.64
CA LYS A 73 -12.11 -13.53 17.78
C LYS A 73 -10.93 -13.28 18.70
N THR A 74 -9.76 -13.03 18.11
CA THR A 74 -8.53 -12.73 18.87
C THR A 74 -7.68 -11.69 18.16
N LEU A 75 -6.99 -10.86 18.96
CA LEU A 75 -5.94 -9.96 18.50
C LEU A 75 -4.71 -10.23 19.38
N SER A 76 -3.62 -10.67 18.75
CA SER A 76 -2.42 -11.16 19.43
C SER A 76 -1.33 -10.09 19.59
N VAL A 77 -1.60 -8.85 19.17
CA VAL A 77 -0.64 -7.74 19.20
C VAL A 77 -1.25 -6.52 19.87
N SER A 78 -0.41 -5.77 20.58
CA SER A 78 -0.77 -4.51 21.21
C SER A 78 -0.15 -3.32 20.47
N ILE A 79 -0.69 -2.12 20.71
CA ILE A 79 -0.18 -0.88 20.12
C ILE A 79 1.25 -0.65 20.63
N GLY A 80 2.21 -0.52 19.70
CA GLY A 80 3.63 -0.30 20.00
C GLY A 80 4.51 -1.54 19.83
N ASP A 81 3.93 -2.72 19.65
CA ASP A 81 4.69 -3.95 19.42
C ASP A 81 5.38 -3.95 18.06
N LYS A 82 6.62 -4.45 18.03
CA LYS A 82 7.35 -4.69 16.77
C LYS A 82 6.95 -6.05 16.22
N VAL A 83 6.42 -6.06 14.99
CA VAL A 83 6.01 -7.30 14.30
C VAL A 83 6.98 -7.66 13.17
N LYS A 84 7.12 -8.95 12.90
CA LYS A 84 7.88 -9.48 11.76
C LYS A 84 6.95 -9.67 10.55
N LYS A 85 7.54 -9.78 9.36
CA LYS A 85 6.81 -10.16 8.15
C LYS A 85 6.15 -11.53 8.36
N ASP A 86 4.92 -11.67 7.89
CA ASP A 86 4.10 -12.90 7.95
C ASP A 86 3.73 -13.36 9.38
N GLN A 87 3.83 -12.45 10.37
CA GLN A 87 3.39 -12.72 11.74
C GLN A 87 1.86 -12.66 11.87
N LEU A 88 1.28 -13.65 12.57
CA LEU A 88 -0.14 -13.65 12.91
C LEU A 88 -0.46 -12.47 13.84
N LEU A 89 -1.36 -11.59 13.40
CA LEU A 89 -1.79 -10.40 14.16
C LEU A 89 -3.10 -10.64 14.90
N GLY A 90 -4.04 -11.36 14.29
CA GLY A 90 -5.35 -11.67 14.85
C GLY A 90 -6.08 -12.71 14.02
N VAL A 91 -7.16 -13.26 14.58
CA VAL A 91 -7.97 -14.31 13.96
C VAL A 91 -9.42 -13.86 13.94
N ILE A 92 -10.03 -13.91 12.75
CA ILE A 92 -11.47 -13.73 12.53
C ILE A 92 -12.14 -15.09 12.71
N ASP A 93 -13.38 -15.11 13.20
CA ASP A 93 -14.13 -16.34 13.43
C ASP A 93 -14.20 -17.24 12.18
N PRO A 94 -13.57 -18.43 12.20
CA PRO A 94 -13.46 -19.28 11.01
C PRO A 94 -14.66 -20.22 10.82
N GLU A 95 -15.67 -20.20 11.71
CA GLU A 95 -16.75 -21.20 11.73
C GLU A 95 -17.44 -21.38 10.37
N GLN A 96 -17.74 -20.29 9.67
CA GLN A 96 -18.36 -20.36 8.34
C GLN A 96 -17.44 -21.02 7.30
N ALA A 97 -16.15 -20.69 7.32
CA ALA A 97 -15.16 -21.27 6.40
C ALA A 97 -14.95 -22.77 6.70
N GLU A 98 -14.87 -23.14 7.98
CA GLU A 98 -14.76 -24.54 8.40
C GLU A 98 -15.98 -25.36 7.99
N ASN A 99 -17.19 -24.81 8.15
CA ASN A 99 -18.42 -25.48 7.74
C ASN A 99 -18.45 -25.70 6.21
N GLN A 100 -18.00 -24.72 5.43
CA GLN A 100 -17.89 -24.87 3.98
C GLN A 100 -16.87 -25.95 3.58
N VAL A 101 -15.73 -26.02 4.28
CA VAL A 101 -14.73 -27.07 4.06
C VAL A 101 -15.30 -28.45 4.37
N LYS A 102 -16.00 -28.60 5.51
CA LYS A 102 -16.64 -29.86 5.91
C LYS A 102 -17.70 -30.31 4.90
N GLU A 103 -18.50 -29.39 4.38
CA GLU A 103 -19.50 -29.68 3.34
C GLU A 103 -18.84 -30.25 2.08
N VAL A 104 -17.79 -29.59 1.57
CA VAL A 104 -17.09 -30.05 0.37
C VAL A 104 -16.36 -31.38 0.60
N GLU A 105 -15.81 -31.59 1.80
CA GLU A 105 -15.20 -32.87 2.18
C GLU A 105 -16.22 -34.01 2.22
N ALA A 106 -17.44 -33.75 2.71
CA ALA A 106 -18.53 -34.71 2.69
C ALA A 106 -18.96 -35.05 1.24
N THR A 107 -19.10 -34.05 0.37
CA THR A 107 -19.39 -34.29 -1.07
C THR A 107 -18.29 -35.12 -1.74
N LEU A 108 -17.01 -34.88 -1.40
CA LEU A 108 -15.92 -35.70 -1.92
C LEU A 108 -15.97 -37.14 -1.41
N MET A 109 -16.38 -37.35 -0.16
CA MET A 109 -16.58 -38.69 0.39
C MET A 109 -17.69 -39.44 -0.35
N GLU A 110 -18.82 -38.77 -0.61
CA GLU A 110 -19.93 -39.32 -1.39
C GLU A 110 -19.47 -39.74 -2.80
N LEU A 111 -18.78 -38.85 -3.53
CA LEU A 111 -18.28 -39.16 -4.87
C LEU A 111 -17.26 -40.29 -4.88
N ARG A 112 -16.42 -40.41 -3.85
CA ARG A 112 -15.50 -41.55 -3.71
C ARG A 112 -16.26 -42.86 -3.52
N ALA A 113 -17.35 -42.87 -2.76
CA ALA A 113 -18.20 -44.04 -2.61
C ALA A 113 -18.90 -44.40 -3.93
N GLN A 114 -19.44 -43.41 -4.66
CA GLN A 114 -20.02 -43.61 -5.98
C GLN A 114 -19.00 -44.14 -7.00
N ARG A 115 -17.76 -43.65 -6.95
CA ARG A 115 -16.64 -44.16 -7.77
C ARG A 115 -16.38 -45.63 -7.47
N MET A 116 -16.31 -46.00 -6.20
CA MET A 116 -16.09 -47.39 -5.77
C MET A 116 -17.19 -48.32 -6.29
N GLN A 117 -18.45 -47.87 -6.25
CA GLN A 117 -19.58 -48.59 -6.84
C GLN A 117 -19.41 -48.75 -8.36
N SER A 118 -19.13 -47.66 -9.08
CA SER A 118 -18.92 -47.69 -10.53
C SER A 118 -17.74 -48.58 -10.94
N GLU A 119 -16.66 -48.60 -10.17
CA GLU A 119 -15.52 -49.50 -10.39
C GLU A 119 -15.90 -50.96 -10.19
N ALA A 120 -16.74 -51.28 -9.20
CA ALA A 120 -17.23 -52.64 -9.00
C ALA A 120 -18.10 -53.10 -10.18
N GLU A 121 -18.98 -52.23 -10.69
CA GLU A 121 -19.77 -52.52 -11.89
C GLU A 121 -18.89 -52.71 -13.14
N SER A 122 -17.88 -51.86 -13.34
CA SER A 122 -16.93 -51.99 -14.44
C SER A 122 -16.14 -53.30 -14.37
N LYS A 123 -15.69 -53.70 -13.16
CA LYS A 123 -15.03 -55.00 -12.94
C LYS A 123 -15.96 -56.17 -13.28
N LEU A 124 -17.22 -56.10 -12.87
CA LEU A 124 -18.21 -57.14 -13.19
C LEU A 124 -18.42 -57.26 -14.71
N ALA A 125 -18.55 -56.13 -15.41
CA ALA A 125 -18.66 -56.10 -16.86
C ALA A 125 -17.40 -56.67 -17.54
N ALA A 126 -16.21 -56.37 -17.03
CA ALA A 126 -14.94 -56.89 -17.55
C ALA A 126 -14.82 -58.41 -17.42
N VAL A 127 -15.18 -58.95 -16.25
CA VAL A 127 -15.21 -60.40 -16.02
C VAL A 127 -16.26 -61.07 -16.92
N THR A 128 -17.41 -60.42 -17.13
CA THR A 128 -18.47 -60.93 -18.01
C THR A 128 -18.03 -60.97 -19.47
N LEU A 129 -17.39 -59.90 -19.96
CA LEU A 129 -16.81 -59.86 -21.30
C LEU A 129 -15.75 -60.95 -21.48
N SER A 130 -14.83 -61.11 -20.53
CA SER A 130 -13.79 -62.15 -20.60
C SER A 130 -14.40 -63.55 -20.65
N ARG A 131 -15.49 -63.79 -19.93
CA ARG A 131 -16.23 -65.06 -19.95
C ARG A 131 -16.93 -65.30 -21.29
N GLN A 132 -17.61 -64.29 -21.81
CA GLN A 132 -18.26 -64.32 -23.12
C GLN A 132 -17.24 -64.58 -24.23
N GLN A 133 -16.05 -63.95 -24.17
CA GLN A 133 -14.95 -64.18 -25.12
C GLN A 133 -14.43 -65.62 -25.09
N ALA A 134 -14.34 -66.24 -23.91
CA ALA A 134 -13.97 -67.65 -23.81
C ALA A 134 -15.02 -68.58 -24.43
N LEU A 135 -16.32 -68.32 -24.18
CA LEU A 135 -17.43 -69.10 -24.72
C LEU A 135 -17.62 -68.91 -26.24
N ALA A 136 -17.27 -67.75 -26.77
CA ALA A 136 -17.35 -67.47 -28.20
C ALA A 136 -16.37 -68.30 -29.01
N LYS A 137 -15.20 -68.64 -28.43
CA LYS A 137 -14.21 -69.53 -29.05
C LYS A 137 -14.75 -70.95 -29.22
N THR A 138 -15.66 -71.38 -28.36
CA THR A 138 -16.36 -72.67 -28.44
C THR A 138 -17.70 -72.57 -29.18
N GLN A 139 -17.96 -71.47 -29.90
CA GLN A 139 -19.21 -71.20 -30.63
C GLN A 139 -20.48 -71.25 -29.76
N ALA A 140 -20.36 -71.08 -28.45
CA ALA A 140 -21.47 -71.21 -27.50
C ALA A 140 -22.27 -69.90 -27.31
N VAL A 141 -21.82 -68.78 -27.88
CA VAL A 141 -22.46 -67.45 -27.78
C VAL A 141 -22.41 -66.71 -29.12
N SER A 142 -23.37 -65.84 -29.37
CA SER A 142 -23.45 -65.07 -30.61
C SER A 142 -22.44 -63.91 -30.63
N ARG A 143 -22.07 -63.43 -31.83
CA ARG A 143 -21.26 -62.20 -31.95
C ARG A 143 -21.96 -60.98 -31.36
N GLN A 144 -23.29 -60.91 -31.47
CA GLN A 144 -24.08 -59.84 -30.91
C GLN A 144 -23.96 -59.75 -29.38
N ASP A 145 -23.90 -60.89 -28.68
CA ASP A 145 -23.73 -60.91 -27.23
C ASP A 145 -22.34 -60.44 -26.80
N LEU A 146 -21.31 -60.77 -27.59
CA LEU A 146 -19.95 -60.26 -27.39
C LEU A 146 -19.88 -58.75 -27.56
N ASP A 147 -20.44 -58.21 -28.64
CA ASP A 147 -20.45 -56.79 -28.91
C ASP A 147 -21.22 -56.03 -27.83
N LYS A 148 -22.32 -56.61 -27.33
CA LYS A 148 -23.09 -56.07 -26.21
C LYS A 148 -22.27 -56.05 -24.92
N ALA A 149 -21.54 -57.12 -24.59
CA ALA A 149 -20.69 -57.15 -23.40
C ALA A 149 -19.50 -56.18 -23.50
N ALA A 150 -18.93 -56.00 -24.70
CA ALA A 150 -17.83 -55.08 -24.94
C ALA A 150 -18.28 -53.61 -24.81
N THR A 151 -19.45 -53.28 -25.38
CA THR A 151 -20.04 -51.94 -25.27
C THR A 151 -20.49 -51.64 -23.84
N ASP A 152 -21.06 -52.60 -23.11
CA ASP A 152 -21.42 -52.42 -21.70
C ASP A 152 -20.19 -52.10 -20.83
N LEU A 153 -19.09 -52.84 -21.00
CA LEU A 153 -17.82 -52.52 -20.32
C LEU A 153 -17.36 -51.09 -20.62
N ALA A 154 -17.38 -50.69 -21.90
CA ALA A 154 -16.96 -49.35 -22.30
C ALA A 154 -17.83 -48.25 -21.67
N VAL A 155 -19.15 -48.46 -21.59
CA VAL A 155 -20.08 -47.55 -20.91
C VAL A 155 -19.77 -47.44 -19.42
N LYS A 156 -19.55 -48.58 -18.74
CA LYS A 156 -19.21 -48.58 -17.30
C LYS A 156 -17.87 -47.93 -17.01
N GLN A 157 -16.87 -48.11 -17.87
CA GLN A 157 -15.59 -47.40 -17.78
C GLN A 157 -15.73 -45.89 -17.99
N ALA A 158 -16.52 -45.46 -18.98
CA ALA A 158 -16.80 -44.05 -19.22
C ALA A 158 -17.54 -43.40 -18.04
N GLN A 159 -18.42 -44.16 -17.38
CA GLN A 159 -19.11 -43.70 -16.18
C GLN A 159 -18.13 -43.47 -15.01
N THR A 160 -17.16 -44.37 -14.79
CA THR A 160 -16.09 -44.13 -13.81
C THR A 160 -15.29 -42.88 -14.14
N GLY A 161 -14.92 -42.67 -15.42
CA GLY A 161 -14.21 -41.46 -15.86
C GLY A 161 -15.00 -40.16 -15.64
N THR A 162 -16.33 -40.22 -15.76
CA THR A 162 -17.22 -39.09 -15.47
C THR A 162 -17.18 -38.74 -13.97
N ILE A 163 -17.23 -39.76 -13.09
CA ILE A 163 -17.13 -39.57 -11.65
C ILE A 163 -15.73 -39.03 -11.27
N ASP A 164 -14.67 -39.52 -11.91
CA ASP A 164 -13.31 -39.02 -11.71
C ASP A 164 -13.19 -37.53 -12.05
N ALA A 165 -13.82 -37.09 -13.14
CA ALA A 165 -13.88 -35.68 -13.50
C ALA A 165 -14.64 -34.85 -12.44
N GLN A 166 -15.73 -35.38 -11.88
CA GLN A 166 -16.49 -34.73 -10.80
C GLN A 166 -15.66 -34.63 -9.51
N ILE A 167 -14.92 -35.69 -9.15
CA ILE A 167 -13.99 -35.68 -8.02
C ILE A 167 -12.93 -34.60 -8.22
N LYS A 168 -12.30 -34.56 -9.40
CA LYS A 168 -11.27 -33.56 -9.72
C LYS A 168 -11.79 -32.13 -9.63
N ARG A 169 -13.01 -31.88 -10.13
CA ARG A 169 -13.69 -30.59 -9.99
C ARG A 169 -13.90 -30.21 -8.51
N ASN A 170 -14.40 -31.13 -7.69
CA ASN A 170 -14.64 -30.85 -6.27
C ASN A 170 -13.36 -30.76 -5.43
N GLN A 171 -12.27 -31.40 -5.84
CA GLN A 171 -10.94 -31.17 -5.25
C GLN A 171 -10.44 -29.74 -5.51
N ALA A 172 -10.70 -29.19 -6.70
CA ALA A 172 -10.42 -27.78 -6.99
C ALA A 172 -11.31 -26.84 -6.17
N SER A 173 -12.60 -27.17 -5.99
CA SER A 173 -13.50 -26.45 -5.09
C SER A 173 -13.02 -26.48 -3.64
N LEU A 174 -12.52 -27.63 -3.15
CA LEU A 174 -11.94 -27.76 -1.80
C LEU A 174 -10.71 -26.88 -1.63
N SER A 175 -9.82 -26.86 -2.63
CA SER A 175 -8.63 -26.01 -2.60
C SER A 175 -9.03 -24.53 -2.57
N THR A 176 -10.09 -24.17 -3.31
CA THR A 176 -10.66 -22.81 -3.30
C THR A 176 -11.26 -22.47 -1.93
N ALA A 177 -12.00 -23.38 -1.31
CA ALA A 177 -12.56 -23.20 0.03
C ALA A 177 -11.46 -22.97 1.07
N LYS A 178 -10.37 -23.76 1.02
CA LYS A 178 -9.20 -23.61 1.90
C LYS A 178 -8.40 -22.32 1.67
N THR A 179 -8.35 -21.83 0.42
CA THR A 179 -7.63 -20.58 0.10
C THR A 179 -8.41 -19.33 0.54
N LYS A 180 -9.74 -19.43 0.61
CA LYS A 180 -10.62 -18.36 1.09
C LYS A 180 -10.77 -18.33 2.62
N SER A 181 -10.21 -19.33 3.31
CA SER A 181 -10.12 -19.40 4.78
C SER A 181 -8.97 -18.56 5.28
#